data_AF-W2RP60-F1
#
_entry.id   AF-W2RP60-F1
#
_cell.length_a   1.000
_cell.length_b   1.000
_cell.length_c   1.000
_cell.angle_alpha   90.00
_cell.angle_beta   90.00
_cell.angle_gamma   90.00
#
_symmetry.space_group_name_H-M   'P 1'
#
loop_
_entity.id
_entity.type
_entity.pdbx_description
1 polymer ?
#
loop_
_entity_poly.entity_id
_entity_poly.type
_entity_poly.pdbx_seq_one_letter_code
_entity_poly.pdbx_strand_id
1 'polypeptide(L)'
;MAKPVVHVVRLAHVHYQHPDLEKALGFLKDFGMLIERRDGDIVYLRGYGVQPYIYVASQSPDQKRHFCGTSWVVASMEDLEAAAALPTAQKEGIQEELGPGGGKKVTVADPLGFPVHFTFGQTLRSVATTKDNALRLEKTAPTSNLALEKPRKGEFRRFHQGASPVHKLGHFGYVVGKANFEEMRQWYMTTLNLKASDTIFDPVTGKDDTCFMHIDLGATYTDHHSFFIASHATSTDAHVHHSSFEVNDFDTQLLGHDWLRSKSWTNCWGVGRHVLGSQIFDYWFDSSGNIVEHYSDGDLVNEDTPEKREPAAPDSLFVWGPNIPLGFMTGRIEDAGIPLPLPQPQIVGDGKEVTPVPVIA
;
A
#
# COMPACT_ATOMS: atom_id res chain seq x y z
N MET A 1 -18.05 27.25 11.48
CA MET A 1 -17.35 26.35 12.43
C MET A 1 -16.30 25.61 11.63
N ALA A 2 -15.09 25.41 12.17
CA ALA A 2 -14.08 24.57 11.50
C ALA A 2 -14.63 23.15 11.35
N LYS A 3 -14.36 22.50 10.20
CA LYS A 3 -14.76 21.11 9.97
C LYS A 3 -14.04 20.24 11.01
N PRO A 4 -14.74 19.37 11.77
CA PRO A 4 -14.08 18.48 12.71
C PRO A 4 -13.18 17.50 11.95
N VAL A 5 -11.95 17.34 12.43
CA VAL A 5 -10.99 16.34 11.93
C VAL A 5 -11.37 14.99 12.55
N VAL A 6 -11.48 13.95 11.72
CA VAL A 6 -11.72 12.57 12.14
C VAL A 6 -10.38 11.95 12.54
N HIS A 7 -10.22 11.60 13.81
CA HIS A 7 -8.97 11.00 14.29
C HIS A 7 -8.96 9.50 13.98
N VAL A 8 -8.13 9.11 13.02
CA VAL A 8 -7.85 7.71 12.70
C VAL A 8 -6.60 7.24 13.45
N VAL A 9 -6.59 5.96 13.83
CA VAL A 9 -5.50 5.33 14.60
C VAL A 9 -4.76 4.23 13.85
N ARG A 10 -5.38 3.70 12.78
CA ARG A 10 -4.73 2.77 11.85
C ARG A 10 -5.54 2.62 10.57
N LEU A 11 -4.87 2.22 9.50
CA LEU A 11 -5.51 1.64 8.33
C LEU A 11 -6.00 0.22 8.68
N ALA A 12 -7.23 -0.13 8.30
CA ALA A 12 -7.86 -1.39 8.66
C ALA A 12 -7.76 -2.42 7.55
N HIS A 13 -8.35 -2.12 6.39
CA HIS A 13 -8.38 -3.02 5.26
C HIS A 13 -8.69 -2.26 3.96
N VAL A 14 -8.42 -2.93 2.84
CA VAL A 14 -8.87 -2.53 1.50
C VAL A 14 -9.94 -3.50 1.00
N HIS A 15 -10.85 -3.04 0.14
CA HIS A 15 -11.87 -3.89 -0.49
C HIS A 15 -11.74 -3.83 -2.00
N TYR A 16 -11.49 -5.00 -2.61
CA TYR A 16 -11.50 -5.19 -4.05
C TYR A 16 -12.60 -6.17 -4.49
N GLN A 17 -13.23 -5.85 -5.60
CA GLN A 17 -14.07 -6.77 -6.36
C GLN A 17 -13.25 -7.37 -7.51
N HIS A 18 -13.35 -8.68 -7.69
CA HIS A 18 -12.61 -9.43 -8.71
C HIS A 18 -13.56 -10.06 -9.73
N PRO A 19 -13.24 -10.02 -11.04
CA PRO A 19 -13.97 -10.77 -12.07
C PRO A 19 -14.05 -12.26 -11.78
N ASP A 20 -12.96 -12.84 -11.29
CA ASP A 20 -12.85 -14.24 -10.87
C ASP A 20 -12.33 -14.28 -9.43
N LEU A 21 -13.27 -14.40 -8.48
CA LEU A 21 -12.94 -14.40 -7.05
C LEU A 21 -12.02 -15.58 -6.69
N GLU A 22 -12.23 -16.78 -7.24
CA GLU A 22 -11.43 -17.96 -6.88
C GLU A 22 -9.98 -17.83 -7.37
N LYS A 23 -9.79 -17.29 -8.58
CA LYS A 23 -8.44 -17.00 -9.09
C LYS A 23 -7.75 -15.91 -8.26
N ALA A 24 -8.50 -14.90 -7.82
CA ALA A 24 -7.98 -13.87 -6.92
C ALA A 24 -7.57 -14.45 -5.56
N LEU A 25 -8.38 -15.32 -4.96
CA LEU A 25 -8.02 -16.01 -3.72
C LEU A 25 -6.79 -16.92 -3.90
N GLY A 26 -6.64 -17.56 -5.06
CA GLY A 26 -5.44 -18.31 -5.41
C GLY A 26 -4.18 -17.44 -5.37
N PHE A 27 -4.24 -16.27 -6.01
CA PHE A 27 -3.15 -15.28 -5.96
C PHE A 27 -2.91 -14.79 -4.53
N LEU A 28 -3.94 -14.31 -3.82
CA LEU A 28 -3.79 -13.71 -2.48
C LEU A 28 -3.23 -14.70 -1.46
N LYS A 29 -3.55 -15.99 -1.61
CA LYS A 29 -2.94 -17.06 -0.82
C LYS A 29 -1.45 -17.26 -1.14
N ASP A 30 -1.09 -17.31 -2.42
CA ASP A 30 0.31 -17.42 -2.85
C ASP A 30 1.11 -16.14 -2.58
N PHE A 31 0.42 -14.99 -2.47
CA PHE A 31 0.99 -13.71 -2.06
C PHE A 31 1.38 -13.76 -0.58
N GLY A 32 0.55 -14.34 0.28
CA GLY A 32 0.90 -14.51 1.70
C GLY A 32 -0.24 -14.31 2.68
N MET A 33 -1.47 -14.12 2.19
CA MET A 33 -2.64 -13.89 3.02
C MET A 33 -3.36 -15.19 3.39
N LEU A 34 -4.11 -15.12 4.48
CA LEU A 34 -4.92 -16.21 4.99
C LEU A 34 -6.39 -15.84 4.97
N ILE A 35 -7.25 -16.77 4.55
CA ILE A 35 -8.69 -16.60 4.69
C ILE A 35 -9.04 -16.68 6.17
N GLU A 36 -9.60 -15.60 6.73
CA GLU A 36 -10.16 -15.59 8.07
C GLU A 36 -11.61 -16.05 8.06
N ARG A 37 -12.40 -15.56 7.10
CA ARG A 37 -13.82 -15.91 6.98
C ARG A 37 -14.30 -15.75 5.54
N ARG A 38 -15.25 -16.57 5.13
CA ARG A 38 -15.95 -16.47 3.85
C ARG A 38 -17.45 -16.46 4.10
N ASP A 39 -18.08 -15.40 3.61
CA ASP A 39 -19.51 -15.15 3.70
C ASP A 39 -20.06 -15.06 2.27
N GLY A 40 -20.33 -16.24 1.66
CA GLY A 40 -20.74 -16.33 0.27
C GLY A 40 -19.66 -15.84 -0.70
N ASP A 41 -19.99 -14.76 -1.41
CA ASP A 41 -19.15 -14.10 -2.41
C ASP A 41 -18.26 -12.99 -1.84
N ILE A 42 -18.17 -12.88 -0.51
CA ILE A 42 -17.26 -11.97 0.19
C ILE A 42 -16.31 -12.80 1.05
N VAL A 43 -15.01 -12.56 0.90
CA VAL A 43 -13.96 -13.25 1.63
C VAL A 43 -13.09 -12.23 2.35
N TYR A 44 -12.95 -12.44 3.65
CA TYR A 44 -12.10 -11.64 4.53
C TYR A 44 -10.77 -12.34 4.68
N LEU A 45 -9.70 -11.68 4.25
CA LEU A 45 -8.33 -12.18 4.37
C LEU A 45 -7.53 -11.36 5.38
N ARG A 46 -6.60 -12.02 6.06
CA ARG A 46 -5.75 -11.46 7.10
C ARG A 46 -4.30 -11.84 6.90
N GLY A 47 -3.43 -11.10 7.56
CA GLY A 47 -2.04 -11.49 7.81
C GLY A 47 -1.88 -12.29 9.12
N TYR A 48 -0.63 -12.44 9.55
CA TYR A 48 -0.29 -13.03 10.84
C TYR A 48 -0.36 -12.03 12.01
N GLY A 49 -0.53 -10.72 11.72
CA GLY A 49 -0.68 -9.66 12.72
C GLY A 49 -1.99 -9.72 13.52
N VAL A 50 -2.17 -8.72 14.38
CA VAL A 50 -3.33 -8.61 15.29
C VAL A 50 -4.63 -8.20 14.58
N GLN A 51 -4.55 -7.64 13.37
CA GLN A 51 -5.72 -7.18 12.62
C GLN A 51 -6.62 -8.39 12.28
N PRO A 52 -7.95 -8.27 12.46
CA PRO A 52 -8.86 -9.38 12.18
C PRO A 52 -8.92 -9.72 10.69
N TYR A 53 -8.80 -8.71 9.83
CA TYR A 53 -8.65 -8.83 8.38
C TYR A 53 -8.04 -7.53 7.85
N ILE A 54 -7.40 -7.63 6.69
CA ILE A 54 -6.66 -6.55 6.02
C ILE A 54 -7.05 -6.41 4.54
N TYR A 55 -7.75 -7.39 3.99
CA TYR A 55 -8.23 -7.41 2.61
C TYR A 55 -9.62 -8.02 2.58
N VAL A 56 -10.54 -7.38 1.86
CA VAL A 56 -11.84 -7.94 1.50
C VAL A 56 -11.81 -8.20 0.00
N ALA A 57 -11.93 -9.47 -0.38
CA ALA A 57 -12.07 -9.89 -1.77
C ALA A 57 -13.53 -10.28 -2.00
N SER A 58 -14.19 -9.70 -3.00
CA SER A 58 -15.55 -10.11 -3.35
C SER A 58 -15.74 -10.35 -4.84
N GLN A 59 -16.73 -11.16 -5.21
CA GLN A 59 -17.09 -11.37 -6.60
C GLN A 59 -17.59 -10.06 -7.21
N SER A 60 -17.06 -9.72 -8.38
CA SER A 60 -17.51 -8.57 -9.15
C SER A 60 -18.90 -8.82 -9.76
N PRO A 61 -19.82 -7.84 -9.69
CA PRO A 61 -21.16 -7.95 -10.27
C PRO A 61 -21.17 -7.81 -11.81
N ASP A 62 -20.11 -7.28 -12.42
CA ASP A 62 -20.06 -6.92 -13.85
C ASP A 62 -18.85 -7.50 -14.60
N GLN A 63 -18.17 -8.48 -13.99
CA GLN A 63 -16.96 -9.11 -14.53
C GLN A 63 -15.78 -8.15 -14.75
N LYS A 64 -15.78 -6.98 -14.07
CA LYS A 64 -14.65 -6.04 -14.03
C LYS A 64 -14.08 -5.95 -12.63
N ARG A 65 -12.81 -5.59 -12.50
CA ARG A 65 -12.23 -5.27 -11.20
C ARG A 65 -12.74 -3.93 -10.71
N HIS A 66 -13.05 -3.81 -9.41
CA HIS A 66 -13.39 -2.54 -8.79
C HIS A 66 -12.65 -2.37 -7.48
N PHE A 67 -12.21 -1.14 -7.22
CA PHE A 67 -11.76 -0.75 -5.90
C PHE A 67 -12.94 -0.17 -5.12
N CYS A 68 -13.35 -0.87 -4.08
CA CYS A 68 -14.52 -0.53 -3.28
C CYS A 68 -14.18 0.37 -2.08
N GLY A 69 -12.91 0.81 -1.97
CA GLY A 69 -12.47 1.75 -0.96
C GLY A 69 -11.56 1.15 0.11
N THR A 70 -11.22 1.99 1.07
CA THR A 70 -10.40 1.62 2.23
C THR A 70 -11.12 1.94 3.52
N SER A 71 -10.80 1.19 4.57
CA SER A 71 -11.35 1.42 5.90
C SER A 71 -10.27 1.87 6.87
N TRP A 72 -10.56 2.94 7.60
CA TRP A 72 -9.74 3.48 8.67
C TRP A 72 -10.38 3.21 10.02
N VAL A 73 -9.61 2.79 11.01
CA VAL A 73 -10.12 2.71 12.37
C VAL A 73 -10.02 4.06 13.04
N VAL A 74 -11.13 4.54 13.59
CA VAL A 74 -11.20 5.81 14.32
C VAL A 74 -10.93 5.61 15.81
N ALA A 75 -10.43 6.66 16.46
CA ALA A 75 -10.04 6.62 17.87
C ALA A 75 -11.23 6.48 18.82
N SER A 76 -12.39 7.03 18.44
CA SER A 76 -13.55 7.13 19.31
C SER A 76 -14.87 6.98 18.55
N MET A 77 -15.98 6.83 19.28
CA MET A 77 -17.32 6.84 18.68
C MET A 77 -17.66 8.25 18.18
N GLU A 78 -17.18 9.28 18.87
CA GLU A 78 -17.31 10.69 18.49
C GLU A 78 -16.65 10.97 17.13
N ASP A 79 -15.49 10.37 16.86
CA ASP A 79 -14.84 10.45 15.54
C ASP A 79 -15.67 9.74 14.45
N LEU A 80 -16.31 8.61 14.78
CA LEU A 80 -17.22 7.93 13.85
C LEU A 80 -18.46 8.79 13.53
N GLU A 81 -19.01 9.44 14.55
CA GLU A 81 -20.12 10.40 14.40
C GLU A 81 -19.70 11.63 13.59
N ALA A 82 -18.48 12.14 13.80
CA ALA A 82 -17.92 13.23 13.00
C ALA A 82 -17.76 12.83 11.54
N ALA A 83 -17.30 11.60 11.26
CA ALA A 83 -17.26 11.06 9.90
C ALA A 83 -18.66 10.92 9.29
N ALA A 84 -19.65 10.48 10.08
CA ALA A 84 -21.03 10.35 9.62
C ALA A 84 -21.72 11.70 9.37
N ALA A 85 -21.22 12.78 9.97
CA ALA A 85 -21.69 14.14 9.73
C ALA A 85 -21.07 14.79 8.48
N LEU A 86 -20.15 14.12 7.78
CA LEU A 86 -19.56 14.64 6.55
C LEU A 86 -20.61 14.77 5.44
N PRO A 87 -20.57 15.80 4.59
CA PRO A 87 -21.59 16.03 3.56
C PRO A 87 -21.73 14.88 2.56
N THR A 88 -20.68 14.09 2.37
CA THR A 88 -20.61 12.95 1.45
C THR A 88 -20.81 11.61 2.15
N ALA A 89 -21.23 11.60 3.42
CA ALA A 89 -21.60 10.38 4.13
C ALA A 89 -22.82 9.72 3.49
N GLN A 90 -22.81 8.38 3.44
CA GLN A 90 -23.94 7.60 2.96
C GLN A 90 -25.19 7.81 3.83
N LYS A 91 -26.38 7.75 3.22
CA LYS A 91 -27.66 8.06 3.87
C LYS A 91 -28.02 7.08 4.98
N GLU A 92 -27.51 5.86 4.87
CA GLU A 92 -27.67 4.79 5.83
C GLU A 92 -26.98 5.10 7.17
N GLY A 93 -26.06 6.09 7.19
CA GLY A 93 -25.37 6.53 8.39
C GLY A 93 -24.45 5.46 8.97
N ILE A 94 -24.37 5.40 10.30
CA ILE A 94 -23.57 4.41 11.01
C ILE A 94 -24.28 3.05 11.00
N GLN A 95 -23.59 2.04 10.51
CA GLN A 95 -24.05 0.65 10.42
C GLN A 95 -23.16 -0.27 11.27
N GLU A 96 -23.61 -1.49 11.54
CA GLU A 96 -22.75 -2.52 12.11
C GLU A 96 -21.74 -3.01 11.07
N GLU A 97 -20.46 -3.18 11.45
CA GLU A 97 -19.47 -3.90 10.65
C GLU A 97 -19.63 -5.39 10.93
N LEU A 98 -20.03 -6.14 9.90
CA LEU A 98 -20.30 -7.56 10.02
C LEU A 98 -19.03 -8.41 9.87
N GLY A 99 -17.95 -7.84 9.35
CA GLY A 99 -16.63 -8.47 9.19
C GLY A 99 -16.05 -9.06 10.49
N PRO A 100 -15.01 -9.92 10.41
CA PRO A 100 -14.35 -10.45 11.61
C PRO A 100 -13.90 -9.32 12.56
N GLY A 101 -14.10 -9.50 13.86
CA GLY A 101 -13.85 -8.46 14.86
C GLY A 101 -14.99 -7.46 15.07
N GLY A 102 -15.98 -7.42 14.17
CA GLY A 102 -17.18 -6.60 14.31
C GLY A 102 -16.88 -5.09 14.37
N GLY A 103 -17.78 -4.35 15.03
CA GLY A 103 -17.67 -2.92 15.25
C GLY A 103 -18.80 -2.16 14.57
N LYS A 104 -18.63 -0.85 14.43
CA LYS A 104 -19.54 0.04 13.69
C LYS A 104 -18.79 0.73 12.58
N LYS A 105 -19.45 1.04 11.48
CA LYS A 105 -18.85 1.75 10.36
C LYS A 105 -19.75 2.81 9.73
N VAL A 106 -19.13 3.75 9.06
CA VAL A 106 -19.80 4.66 8.11
C VAL A 106 -18.95 4.78 6.85
N THR A 107 -19.61 4.98 5.72
CA THR A 107 -18.95 5.20 4.42
C THR A 107 -19.17 6.63 3.99
N VAL A 108 -18.11 7.26 3.50
CA VAL A 108 -18.08 8.63 2.98
C VAL A 108 -17.42 8.58 1.61
N ALA A 109 -17.87 9.41 0.66
CA ALA A 109 -17.14 9.57 -0.59
C ALA A 109 -16.08 10.69 -0.46
N ASP A 110 -14.88 10.44 -0.95
CA ASP A 110 -13.88 11.48 -1.15
C ASP A 110 -14.25 12.39 -2.36
N PRO A 111 -13.49 13.46 -2.65
CA PRO A 111 -13.83 14.41 -3.72
C PRO A 111 -14.01 13.79 -5.11
N LEU A 112 -13.38 12.64 -5.37
CA LEU A 112 -13.48 11.93 -6.65
C LEU A 112 -14.45 10.75 -6.61
N GLY A 113 -15.16 10.58 -5.49
CA GLY A 113 -16.18 9.56 -5.34
C GLY A 113 -15.66 8.20 -4.86
N PHE A 114 -14.37 8.07 -4.50
CA PHE A 114 -13.89 6.81 -3.93
C PHE A 114 -14.48 6.62 -2.53
N PRO A 115 -14.93 5.40 -2.19
CA PRO A 115 -15.42 5.13 -0.86
C PRO A 115 -14.28 5.17 0.18
N VAL A 116 -14.52 5.88 1.27
CA VAL A 116 -13.69 5.92 2.47
C VAL A 116 -14.56 5.47 3.63
N HIS A 117 -14.21 4.33 4.21
CA HIS A 117 -14.91 3.78 5.36
C HIS A 117 -14.20 4.17 6.65
N PHE A 118 -14.97 4.48 7.68
CA PHE A 118 -14.49 4.68 9.04
C PHE A 118 -15.10 3.60 9.93
N THR A 119 -14.28 2.96 10.76
CA THR A 119 -14.68 1.83 11.62
C THR A 119 -14.32 2.11 13.06
N PHE A 120 -15.25 1.90 13.99
CA PHE A 120 -15.02 2.00 15.44
C PHE A 120 -15.32 0.66 16.12
N GLY A 121 -14.58 0.34 17.19
CA GLY A 121 -14.88 -0.82 18.04
C GLY A 121 -14.55 -2.19 17.44
N GLN A 122 -13.74 -2.25 16.36
CA GLN A 122 -13.30 -3.51 15.78
C GLN A 122 -12.36 -4.26 16.74
N THR A 123 -12.76 -5.47 17.14
CA THR A 123 -12.00 -6.33 18.05
C THR A 123 -10.78 -6.94 17.34
N LEU A 124 -9.60 -6.77 17.94
CA LEU A 124 -8.35 -7.34 17.43
C LEU A 124 -8.23 -8.84 17.77
N ARG A 125 -7.49 -9.58 16.95
CA ARG A 125 -7.16 -10.98 17.19
C ARG A 125 -6.12 -11.12 18.29
N SER A 126 -6.23 -12.19 19.07
CA SER A 126 -5.11 -12.67 19.89
C SER A 126 -4.14 -13.43 18.98
N VAL A 127 -2.89 -12.98 18.89
CA VAL A 127 -1.84 -13.66 18.11
C VAL A 127 -1.41 -14.90 18.90
N ALA A 128 -1.83 -16.07 18.44
CA ALA A 128 -1.49 -17.33 19.07
C ALA A 128 -0.14 -17.77 18.51
N THR A 129 0.91 -17.64 19.32
CA THR A 129 2.30 -17.90 18.92
C THR A 129 2.47 -19.22 18.16
N THR A 130 1.75 -20.29 18.50
CA THR A 130 1.93 -21.61 17.85
C THR A 130 1.34 -21.72 16.44
N LYS A 131 0.18 -21.12 16.14
CA LYS A 131 -0.43 -21.18 14.79
C LYS A 131 0.19 -20.16 13.85
N ASP A 132 0.50 -18.96 14.35
CA ASP A 132 1.09 -17.92 13.53
C ASP A 132 2.61 -18.18 13.32
N ASN A 133 3.30 -18.88 14.22
CA ASN A 133 4.66 -19.38 13.97
C ASN A 133 4.73 -20.37 12.80
N ALA A 134 3.66 -21.12 12.50
CA ALA A 134 3.64 -22.07 11.39
C ALA A 134 3.71 -21.38 10.01
N LEU A 135 3.49 -20.06 9.97
CA LEU A 135 3.61 -19.26 8.76
C LEU A 135 5.05 -18.82 8.51
N ARG A 136 5.91 -18.79 9.54
CA ARG A 136 7.30 -18.35 9.41
C ARG A 136 8.05 -19.19 8.40
N LEU A 137 8.73 -18.52 7.47
CA LEU A 137 9.62 -19.21 6.55
C LEU A 137 10.95 -19.54 7.22
N GLU A 138 11.33 -18.84 8.28
CA GLU A 138 12.57 -19.05 9.01
C GLU A 138 12.50 -20.33 9.86
N LYS A 139 13.41 -21.28 9.60
CA LYS A 139 13.58 -22.52 10.41
C LYS A 139 14.36 -22.29 11.70
N THR A 140 15.10 -21.18 11.73
CA THR A 140 16.09 -20.83 12.75
C THR A 140 15.92 -19.36 13.08
N ALA A 141 16.46 -18.91 14.21
CA ALA A 141 16.33 -17.51 14.63
C ALA A 141 16.75 -16.51 13.51
N PRO A 142 15.98 -15.42 13.30
CA PRO A 142 16.22 -14.44 12.22
C PRO A 142 17.35 -13.47 12.57
N THR A 143 18.41 -13.94 13.23
CA THR A 143 19.56 -13.11 13.54
C THR A 143 20.43 -12.99 12.29
N SER A 144 20.66 -11.77 11.81
CA SER A 144 21.57 -11.47 10.68
C SER A 144 23.03 -11.32 11.14
N ASN A 145 23.99 -11.59 10.24
CA ASN A 145 25.42 -11.38 10.51
C ASN A 145 25.82 -10.19 9.65
N LEU A 146 26.38 -9.17 10.26
CA LEU A 146 26.98 -8.05 9.54
C LEU A 146 28.46 -8.33 9.26
N ALA A 147 29.12 -7.43 8.53
CA ALA A 147 30.54 -7.55 8.20
C ALA A 147 31.40 -7.58 9.48
N LEU A 148 31.13 -6.65 10.40
CA LEU A 148 31.87 -6.47 11.66
C LEU A 148 31.25 -7.25 12.83
N GLU A 149 29.93 -7.43 12.83
CA GLU A 149 29.23 -8.14 13.89
C GLU A 149 28.73 -9.51 13.40
N LYS A 150 29.29 -10.59 13.95
CA LYS A 150 28.95 -11.97 13.56
C LYS A 150 28.45 -12.78 14.77
N PRO A 151 27.24 -12.50 15.28
CA PRO A 151 26.71 -13.17 16.48
C PRO A 151 26.44 -14.66 16.27
N ARG A 152 26.14 -15.12 15.06
CA ARG A 152 25.97 -16.56 14.79
C ARG A 152 27.32 -17.29 14.78
N LYS A 153 27.57 -18.14 15.79
CA LYS A 153 28.77 -18.99 15.93
C LYS A 153 28.34 -20.46 15.96
N GLY A 154 28.64 -21.22 14.91
CA GLY A 154 28.19 -22.62 14.77
C GLY A 154 26.69 -22.77 14.46
N GLU A 155 25.94 -21.67 14.49
CA GLU A 155 24.52 -21.60 14.15
C GLU A 155 24.33 -21.14 12.70
N PHE A 156 23.33 -21.71 12.02
CA PHE A 156 23.09 -21.45 10.61
C PHE A 156 21.69 -20.88 10.38
N ARG A 157 21.58 -19.85 9.53
CA ARG A 157 20.27 -19.36 9.08
C ARG A 157 19.72 -20.31 8.01
N ARG A 158 18.46 -20.74 8.14
CA ARG A 158 17.79 -21.69 7.25
C ARG A 158 16.33 -21.29 7.05
N PHE A 159 15.78 -21.66 5.90
CA PHE A 159 14.42 -21.29 5.51
C PHE A 159 13.63 -22.47 4.93
N HIS A 160 12.30 -22.36 4.98
CA HIS A 160 11.34 -23.02 4.11
C HIS A 160 11.15 -22.19 2.84
N GLN A 161 10.78 -22.84 1.75
CA GLN A 161 10.28 -22.17 0.55
C GLN A 161 8.77 -21.99 0.69
N GLY A 162 8.22 -20.86 0.25
CA GLY A 162 6.80 -20.59 0.34
C GLY A 162 6.45 -19.11 0.12
N ALA A 163 5.15 -18.82 0.17
CA ALA A 163 4.63 -17.47 0.17
C ALA A 163 5.19 -16.65 1.34
N SER A 164 5.52 -15.38 1.11
CA SER A 164 5.98 -14.50 2.18
C SER A 164 4.81 -14.17 3.11
N PRO A 165 4.89 -14.46 4.42
CA PRO A 165 3.77 -14.19 5.32
C PRO A 165 3.50 -12.70 5.44
N VAL A 166 2.30 -12.28 5.06
CA VAL A 166 1.86 -10.90 5.25
C VAL A 166 1.57 -10.64 6.73
N HIS A 167 2.10 -9.54 7.26
CA HIS A 167 1.86 -9.05 8.62
C HIS A 167 0.57 -8.23 8.69
N LYS A 168 0.57 -7.05 8.06
CA LYS A 168 -0.52 -6.06 8.04
C LYS A 168 -0.61 -5.36 6.67
N LEU A 169 -1.73 -4.68 6.43
CA LEU A 169 -1.81 -3.62 5.42
C LEU A 169 -1.05 -2.40 5.96
N GLY A 170 -0.09 -1.88 5.18
CA GLY A 170 0.66 -0.68 5.50
C GLY A 170 0.00 0.56 4.91
N HIS A 171 -0.09 0.58 3.58
CA HIS A 171 -0.59 1.72 2.83
C HIS A 171 -1.37 1.34 1.58
N PHE A 172 -2.02 2.35 1.01
CA PHE A 172 -2.56 2.33 -0.35
C PHE A 172 -2.35 3.71 -0.97
N GLY A 173 -2.57 3.83 -2.27
CA GLY A 173 -2.60 5.16 -2.86
C GLY A 173 -3.37 5.26 -4.15
N TYR A 174 -3.57 6.49 -4.59
CA TYR A 174 -4.25 6.82 -5.83
C TYR A 174 -3.32 7.48 -6.83
N VAL A 175 -3.59 7.23 -8.11
CA VAL A 175 -3.20 8.14 -9.18
C VAL A 175 -4.43 8.96 -9.56
N VAL A 176 -4.27 10.29 -9.64
CA VAL A 176 -5.34 11.22 -10.04
C VAL A 176 -4.87 12.15 -11.14
N GLY A 177 -5.81 12.84 -11.79
CA GLY A 177 -5.48 13.92 -12.72
C GLY A 177 -4.84 15.12 -12.00
N LYS A 178 -3.91 15.81 -12.66
CA LYS A 178 -3.24 17.02 -12.11
C LYS A 178 -4.19 18.09 -11.59
N ALA A 179 -5.36 18.24 -12.21
CA ALA A 179 -6.38 19.20 -11.79
C ALA A 179 -7.03 18.85 -10.44
N ASN A 180 -7.02 17.58 -10.05
CA ASN A 180 -7.66 17.08 -8.84
C ASN A 180 -6.69 16.86 -7.67
N PHE A 181 -5.39 16.81 -7.94
CA PHE A 181 -4.36 16.46 -6.94
C PHE A 181 -4.48 17.27 -5.64
N GLU A 182 -4.53 18.60 -5.73
CA GLU A 182 -4.53 19.45 -4.54
C GLU A 182 -5.84 19.36 -3.75
N GLU A 183 -7.00 19.32 -4.43
CA GLU A 183 -8.30 19.14 -3.77
C GLU A 183 -8.33 17.81 -3.00
N MET A 184 -7.84 16.76 -3.64
CA MET A 184 -7.82 15.41 -3.12
C MET A 184 -6.86 15.29 -1.92
N ARG A 185 -5.63 15.80 -2.06
CA ARG A 185 -4.64 15.88 -0.98
C ARG A 185 -5.18 16.65 0.23
N GLN A 186 -5.75 17.84 0.01
CA GLN A 186 -6.30 18.66 1.09
C GLN A 186 -7.48 17.99 1.78
N TRP A 187 -8.33 17.27 1.04
CA TRP A 187 -9.45 16.56 1.65
C TRP A 187 -8.94 15.51 2.64
N TYR A 188 -7.95 14.70 2.29
CA TYR A 188 -7.39 13.69 3.21
C TYR A 188 -6.70 14.34 4.41
N MET A 189 -5.87 15.38 4.22
CA MET A 189 -5.13 16.05 5.31
C MET A 189 -6.00 16.92 6.24
N THR A 190 -7.18 17.36 5.78
CA THR A 190 -8.08 18.20 6.60
C THR A 190 -9.31 17.45 7.12
N THR A 191 -9.63 16.29 6.55
CA THR A 191 -10.72 15.43 7.03
C THR A 191 -10.21 14.39 8.00
N LEU A 192 -9.01 13.83 7.76
CA LEU A 192 -8.34 12.91 8.67
C LEU A 192 -7.12 13.60 9.30
N ASN A 193 -6.63 13.08 10.41
CA ASN A 193 -5.36 13.47 11.02
C ASN A 193 -4.15 12.94 10.22
N LEU A 194 -4.13 13.14 8.90
CA LEU A 194 -2.98 12.76 8.06
C LEU A 194 -2.03 13.94 7.87
N LYS A 195 -0.72 13.68 8.00
CA LYS A 195 0.35 14.65 7.74
C LYS A 195 1.28 14.13 6.65
N ALA A 196 1.80 15.03 5.84
CA ALA A 196 2.77 14.69 4.81
C ALA A 196 4.11 14.30 5.45
N SER A 197 4.69 13.21 4.98
CA SER A 197 6.04 12.76 5.33
C SER A 197 7.02 13.13 4.21
N ASP A 198 6.65 12.84 2.97
CA ASP A 198 7.40 13.21 1.77
C ASP A 198 6.45 13.82 0.72
N THR A 199 6.93 14.84 0.00
CA THR A 199 6.25 15.44 -1.14
C THR A 199 7.23 15.60 -2.31
N ILE A 200 6.83 15.14 -3.49
CA ILE A 200 7.58 15.32 -4.73
C ILE A 200 6.91 16.40 -5.58
N PHE A 201 7.68 17.37 -6.06
CA PHE A 201 7.18 18.48 -6.88
C PHE A 201 7.82 18.55 -8.26
N ASP A 202 7.07 19.03 -9.25
CA ASP A 202 7.56 19.35 -10.59
C ASP A 202 8.52 20.55 -10.52
N PRO A 203 9.81 20.40 -10.86
CA PRO A 203 10.79 21.48 -10.75
C PRO A 203 10.55 22.64 -11.72
N VAL A 204 9.77 22.43 -12.80
CA VAL A 204 9.43 23.48 -13.77
C VAL A 204 8.28 24.34 -13.26
N THR A 205 7.22 23.71 -12.76
CA THR A 205 6.00 24.43 -12.34
C THR A 205 5.99 24.77 -10.85
N GLY A 206 6.84 24.13 -10.06
CA GLY A 206 6.88 24.23 -8.60
C GLY A 206 5.70 23.56 -7.89
N LYS A 207 4.80 22.88 -8.62
CA LYS A 207 3.60 22.24 -8.07
C LYS A 207 3.88 20.83 -7.60
N ASP A 208 3.23 20.44 -6.51
CA ASP A 208 3.32 19.09 -5.98
C ASP A 208 2.63 18.10 -6.94
N ASP A 209 3.28 16.97 -7.18
CA ASP A 209 2.81 15.89 -8.04
C ASP A 209 2.70 14.56 -7.29
N THR A 210 3.32 14.40 -6.12
CA THR A 210 3.13 13.22 -5.26
C THR A 210 3.25 13.62 -3.79
N CYS A 211 2.42 13.02 -2.92
CA CYS A 211 2.46 13.26 -1.48
C CYS A 211 2.18 11.96 -0.73
N PHE A 212 3.10 11.60 0.18
CA PHE A 212 3.03 10.45 1.08
C PHE A 212 2.64 10.93 2.47
N MET A 213 1.65 10.30 3.08
CA MET A 213 1.03 10.79 4.33
C MET A 213 0.97 9.71 5.40
N HIS A 214 1.48 10.03 6.59
CA HIS A 214 1.36 9.21 7.81
C HIS A 214 0.16 9.64 8.66
N ILE A 215 -0.23 8.77 9.59
CA ILE A 215 -1.26 9.07 10.59
C ILE A 215 -0.60 9.83 11.73
N ASP A 216 -1.03 11.06 11.98
CA ASP A 216 -0.51 11.87 13.08
C ASP A 216 -1.10 11.42 14.43
N LEU A 217 -0.29 10.71 15.21
CA LEU A 217 -0.60 10.29 16.58
C LEU A 217 0.23 11.07 17.62
N GLY A 218 0.65 12.29 17.27
CA GLY A 218 1.55 13.11 18.10
C GLY A 218 2.93 12.47 18.21
N ALA A 219 3.42 12.33 19.44
CA ALA A 219 4.72 11.72 19.72
C ALA A 219 4.82 10.22 19.36
N THR A 220 3.70 9.53 19.10
CA THR A 220 3.71 8.10 18.76
C THR A 220 4.16 7.90 17.32
N TYR A 221 5.19 7.09 17.13
CA TYR A 221 5.68 6.70 15.81
C TYR A 221 4.66 5.85 15.04
N THR A 222 4.47 6.18 13.76
CA THR A 222 3.62 5.47 12.79
C THR A 222 4.40 5.19 11.51
N ASP A 223 3.90 4.30 10.65
CA ASP A 223 4.52 4.04 9.35
C ASP A 223 4.73 5.34 8.57
N HIS A 224 5.85 5.43 7.84
CA HIS A 224 6.18 6.56 6.98
C HIS A 224 4.99 7.09 6.17
N HIS A 225 4.13 6.18 5.71
CA HIS A 225 2.84 6.55 5.17
C HIS A 225 1.83 5.42 5.35
N SER A 226 0.56 5.80 5.48
CA SER A 226 -0.59 4.89 5.34
C SER A 226 -1.43 5.22 4.10
N PHE A 227 -1.20 6.38 3.49
CA PHE A 227 -1.83 6.79 2.26
C PHE A 227 -0.85 7.62 1.42
N PHE A 228 -0.89 7.46 0.10
CA PHE A 228 -0.23 8.39 -0.80
C PHE A 228 -1.15 8.75 -1.98
N ILE A 229 -0.87 9.90 -2.58
CA ILE A 229 -1.51 10.32 -3.81
C ILE A 229 -0.45 10.80 -4.79
N ALA A 230 -0.57 10.40 -6.04
CA ALA A 230 0.25 10.86 -7.14
C ALA A 230 -0.62 11.45 -8.25
N SER A 231 -0.07 12.41 -8.99
CA SER A 231 -0.66 12.97 -10.20
C SER A 231 0.00 12.35 -11.43
N HIS A 232 -0.78 12.05 -12.46
CA HIS A 232 -0.21 11.66 -13.75
C HIS A 232 -0.28 12.82 -14.74
N ALA A 233 0.80 13.04 -15.49
CA ALA A 233 0.89 14.17 -16.41
C ALA A 233 -0.13 14.11 -17.57
N THR A 234 -0.55 12.91 -17.97
CA THR A 234 -1.38 12.71 -19.17
C THR A 234 -2.72 12.03 -18.92
N SER A 235 -2.97 11.50 -17.72
CA SER A 235 -4.25 10.84 -17.42
C SER A 235 -5.18 11.80 -16.69
N THR A 236 -6.43 11.86 -17.12
CA THR A 236 -7.52 12.52 -16.38
C THR A 236 -8.21 11.58 -15.41
N ASP A 237 -8.03 10.27 -15.57
CA ASP A 237 -8.81 9.27 -14.85
C ASP A 237 -8.12 8.92 -13.53
N ALA A 238 -8.89 9.01 -12.45
CA ALA A 238 -8.45 8.62 -11.12
C ALA A 238 -8.65 7.12 -10.89
N HIS A 239 -7.68 6.48 -10.25
CA HIS A 239 -7.73 5.06 -9.92
C HIS A 239 -6.81 4.72 -8.75
N VAL A 240 -7.07 3.58 -8.10
CA VAL A 240 -6.14 3.03 -7.11
C VAL A 240 -4.82 2.66 -7.79
N HIS A 241 -3.71 3.16 -7.26
CA HIS A 241 -2.38 2.82 -7.72
C HIS A 241 -2.01 1.43 -7.25
N HIS A 242 -1.97 1.19 -5.93
CA HIS A 242 -1.70 -0.10 -5.33
C HIS A 242 -2.15 -0.14 -3.87
N SER A 243 -2.22 -1.36 -3.32
CA SER A 243 -2.30 -1.62 -1.88
C SER A 243 -1.07 -2.40 -1.43
N SER A 244 -0.49 -2.03 -0.30
CA SER A 244 0.82 -2.52 0.14
C SER A 244 0.79 -3.19 1.51
N PHE A 245 1.48 -4.33 1.60
CA PHE A 245 1.39 -5.25 2.71
C PHE A 245 2.77 -5.54 3.28
N GLU A 246 2.90 -5.35 4.59
CA GLU A 246 4.17 -5.52 5.28
C GLU A 246 4.51 -7.01 5.41
N VAL A 247 5.75 -7.37 5.12
CA VAL A 247 6.34 -8.68 5.39
C VAL A 247 7.55 -8.53 6.31
N ASN A 248 7.96 -9.62 6.96
CA ASN A 248 8.87 -9.55 8.11
C ASN A 248 10.25 -8.99 7.76
N ASP A 249 10.88 -9.49 6.70
CA ASP A 249 12.23 -9.09 6.33
C ASP A 249 12.54 -9.35 4.85
N PHE A 250 13.70 -8.84 4.42
CA PHE A 250 14.18 -8.98 3.04
C PHE A 250 14.33 -10.42 2.56
N ASP A 251 14.78 -11.35 3.42
CA ASP A 251 14.96 -12.74 3.01
C ASP A 251 13.61 -13.42 2.77
N THR A 252 12.64 -13.20 3.66
CA THR A 252 11.27 -13.72 3.50
C THR A 252 10.56 -13.11 2.30
N GLN A 253 10.78 -11.81 2.03
CA GLN A 253 10.28 -11.12 0.85
C GLN A 253 10.84 -11.71 -0.44
N LEU A 254 12.16 -11.94 -0.53
CA LEU A 254 12.78 -12.58 -1.70
C LEU A 254 12.30 -14.02 -1.91
N LEU A 255 12.12 -14.80 -0.83
CA LEU A 255 11.52 -16.13 -0.92
C LEU A 255 10.09 -16.07 -1.47
N GLY A 256 9.29 -15.09 -1.02
CA GLY A 256 7.97 -14.82 -1.56
C GLY A 256 7.99 -14.42 -3.03
N HIS A 257 8.95 -13.58 -3.44
CA HIS A 257 9.15 -13.19 -4.83
C HIS A 257 9.39 -14.42 -5.72
N ASP A 258 10.34 -15.28 -5.35
CA ASP A 258 10.66 -16.50 -6.09
C ASP A 258 9.48 -17.49 -6.07
N TRP A 259 8.75 -17.58 -4.96
CA TRP A 259 7.53 -18.37 -4.86
C TRP A 259 6.49 -17.90 -5.87
N LEU A 260 6.17 -16.61 -5.90
CA LEU A 260 5.21 -16.04 -6.85
C LEU A 260 5.64 -16.24 -8.31
N ARG A 261 6.94 -16.12 -8.62
CA ARG A 261 7.48 -16.47 -9.95
C ARG A 261 7.27 -17.94 -10.29
N SER A 262 7.53 -18.85 -9.33
CA SER A 262 7.35 -20.29 -9.54
C SER A 262 5.89 -20.68 -9.81
N LYS A 263 4.95 -19.85 -9.33
CA LYS A 263 3.50 -19.96 -9.56
C LYS A 263 3.04 -19.30 -10.86
N SER A 264 3.96 -18.69 -11.62
CA SER A 264 3.66 -17.96 -12.85
C SER A 264 2.72 -16.76 -12.64
N TRP A 265 2.75 -16.14 -11.46
CA TRP A 265 2.09 -14.85 -11.25
C TRP A 265 2.84 -13.73 -11.99
N THR A 266 2.16 -12.61 -12.24
CA THR A 266 2.71 -11.53 -13.07
C THR A 266 3.41 -10.50 -12.19
N ASN A 267 4.73 -10.45 -12.29
CA ASN A 267 5.52 -9.40 -11.64
C ASN A 267 5.20 -8.03 -12.27
N CYS A 268 5.00 -7.01 -11.43
CA CYS A 268 4.69 -5.66 -11.87
C CYS A 268 5.95 -4.82 -12.05
N TRP A 269 6.85 -4.81 -11.06
CA TRP A 269 8.13 -4.09 -11.12
C TRP A 269 9.31 -4.98 -10.67
N GLY A 270 9.17 -5.66 -9.52
CA GLY A 270 10.24 -6.49 -8.95
C GLY A 270 10.77 -5.90 -7.65
N VAL A 271 11.86 -6.49 -7.13
CA VAL A 271 12.39 -6.15 -5.81
C VAL A 271 13.35 -4.97 -5.90
N GLY A 272 13.11 -3.97 -5.06
CA GLY A 272 13.95 -2.78 -4.97
C GLY A 272 13.87 -2.11 -3.60
N ARG A 273 14.52 -0.96 -3.45
CA ARG A 273 14.41 -0.11 -2.26
C ARG A 273 13.99 1.30 -2.65
N HIS A 274 12.94 1.81 -2.03
CA HIS A 274 12.51 3.19 -2.17
C HIS A 274 13.47 4.16 -1.47
N VAL A 275 13.58 5.37 -2.02
CA VAL A 275 14.15 6.51 -1.29
C VAL A 275 13.18 6.96 -0.19
N LEU A 276 11.89 7.04 -0.55
CA LEU A 276 10.80 7.52 0.28
C LEU A 276 10.39 6.44 1.29
N GLY A 277 10.46 6.75 2.57
CA GLY A 277 10.23 5.80 3.68
C GLY A 277 11.18 4.60 3.74
N SER A 278 12.25 4.58 2.95
CA SER A 278 13.30 3.54 2.89
C SER A 278 12.83 2.09 2.64
N GLN A 279 11.56 1.87 2.30
CA GLN A 279 10.95 0.54 2.19
C GLN A 279 11.63 -0.30 1.11
N ILE A 280 11.87 -1.58 1.40
CA ILE A 280 12.15 -2.58 0.36
C ILE A 280 10.83 -3.02 -0.25
N PHE A 281 10.63 -2.77 -1.54
CA PHE A 281 9.39 -3.08 -2.25
C PHE A 281 9.50 -4.35 -3.10
N ASP A 282 8.36 -4.99 -3.38
CA ASP A 282 8.18 -5.99 -4.43
C ASP A 282 6.74 -5.95 -4.97
N TYR A 283 6.58 -5.41 -6.19
CA TYR A 283 5.27 -5.17 -6.80
C TYR A 283 4.80 -6.30 -7.72
N TRP A 284 3.53 -6.67 -7.58
CA TRP A 284 2.85 -7.73 -8.33
C TRP A 284 1.51 -7.27 -8.86
N PHE A 285 1.10 -7.80 -10.02
CA PHE A 285 -0.29 -7.78 -10.41
C PHE A 285 -1.00 -8.98 -9.81
N ASP A 286 -2.13 -8.74 -9.15
CA ASP A 286 -3.05 -9.82 -8.79
C ASP A 286 -3.68 -10.46 -10.04
N SER A 287 -4.45 -11.52 -9.84
CA SER A 287 -5.09 -12.24 -10.94
C SER A 287 -6.07 -11.40 -11.79
N SER A 288 -6.52 -10.26 -11.27
CA SER A 288 -7.44 -9.30 -11.91
C SER A 288 -6.70 -8.11 -12.53
N GLY A 289 -5.40 -7.96 -12.27
CA GLY A 289 -4.57 -6.84 -12.70
C GLY A 289 -4.58 -5.63 -11.75
N ASN A 290 -5.01 -5.79 -10.49
CA ASN A 290 -4.71 -4.78 -9.46
C ASN A 290 -3.24 -4.89 -9.06
N ILE A 291 -2.58 -3.76 -8.79
CA ILE A 291 -1.22 -3.80 -8.24
C ILE A 291 -1.30 -3.98 -6.72
N VAL A 292 -0.52 -4.94 -6.22
CA VAL A 292 -0.24 -5.11 -4.80
C VAL A 292 1.26 -5.13 -4.57
N GLU A 293 1.67 -4.73 -3.37
CA GLU A 293 3.07 -4.62 -2.99
C GLU A 293 3.34 -5.43 -1.72
N HIS A 294 4.45 -6.17 -1.70
CA HIS A 294 5.11 -6.52 -0.45
C HIS A 294 6.11 -5.44 -0.09
N TYR A 295 6.09 -4.98 1.16
CA TYR A 295 7.15 -4.12 1.66
C TYR A 295 7.76 -4.66 2.96
N SER A 296 9.02 -4.32 3.22
CA SER A 296 9.69 -4.51 4.50
C SER A 296 10.66 -3.37 4.79
N ASP A 297 11.17 -3.28 6.01
CA ASP A 297 12.20 -2.30 6.41
C ASP A 297 11.80 -0.84 6.14
N GLY A 298 10.55 -0.50 6.47
CA GLY A 298 10.01 0.86 6.35
C GLY A 298 10.31 1.73 7.58
N ASP A 299 10.59 3.01 7.34
CA ASP A 299 10.80 3.99 8.39
C ASP A 299 9.52 4.32 9.16
N LEU A 300 9.68 4.74 10.42
CA LEU A 300 8.61 5.28 11.24
C LEU A 300 8.81 6.79 11.45
N VAL A 301 7.70 7.53 11.47
CA VAL A 301 7.66 8.99 11.61
C VAL A 301 6.63 9.41 12.66
N ASN A 302 6.77 10.63 13.19
CA ASN A 302 5.87 11.21 14.18
C ASN A 302 5.80 12.74 14.02
N GLU A 303 5.17 13.45 14.96
CA GLU A 303 5.04 14.92 14.89
C GLU A 303 6.37 15.70 14.84
N ASP A 304 7.47 15.12 15.33
CA ASP A 304 8.80 15.74 15.33
C ASP A 304 9.57 15.47 14.02
N THR A 305 9.01 14.65 13.12
CA THR A 305 9.62 14.36 11.82
C THR A 305 9.14 15.38 10.79
N PRO A 306 10.00 16.27 10.28
CA PRO A 306 9.57 17.26 9.31
C PRO A 306 9.26 16.62 7.95
N GLU A 307 8.25 17.16 7.25
CA GLU A 307 7.99 16.83 5.84
C GLU A 307 9.24 17.14 5.01
N LYS A 308 9.68 16.20 4.18
CA LYS A 308 10.67 16.47 3.13
C LYS A 308 9.95 16.78 1.83
N ARG A 309 10.34 17.87 1.18
CA ARG A 309 9.80 18.28 -0.11
C ARG A 309 10.91 18.36 -1.16
N GLU A 310 10.91 17.44 -2.11
CA GLU A 310 12.01 17.22 -3.06
C GLU A 310 11.55 17.34 -4.52
N PRO A 311 12.42 17.82 -5.44
CA PRO A 311 12.07 17.92 -6.84
C PRO A 311 11.98 16.52 -7.46
N ALA A 312 11.04 16.32 -8.39
CA ALA A 312 10.98 15.12 -9.21
C ALA A 312 12.29 14.92 -9.97
N ALA A 313 12.92 13.76 -9.77
CA ALA A 313 14.18 13.38 -10.39
C ALA A 313 14.20 11.87 -10.70
N PRO A 314 15.00 11.39 -11.67
CA PRO A 314 15.06 9.97 -12.01
C PRO A 314 15.39 9.03 -10.83
N ASP A 315 16.15 9.52 -9.86
CA ASP A 315 16.59 8.81 -8.65
C ASP A 315 15.75 9.12 -7.40
N SER A 316 14.67 9.91 -7.54
CA SER A 316 13.81 10.30 -6.40
C SER A 316 12.93 9.17 -5.87
N LEU A 317 12.69 8.11 -6.66
CA LEU A 317 11.73 7.06 -6.30
C LEU A 317 12.40 5.83 -5.66
N PHE A 318 13.57 5.40 -6.13
CA PHE A 318 14.24 4.18 -5.66
C PHE A 318 15.76 4.28 -5.67
N VAL A 319 16.40 3.68 -4.67
CA VAL A 319 17.86 3.62 -4.49
C VAL A 319 18.47 2.52 -5.37
N TRP A 320 17.84 1.34 -5.38
CA TRP A 320 18.26 0.20 -6.19
C TRP A 320 17.05 -0.68 -6.52
N GLY A 321 17.15 -1.43 -7.60
CA GLY A 321 16.07 -2.25 -8.16
C GLY A 321 16.14 -2.25 -9.68
N PRO A 322 15.28 -3.04 -10.35
CA PRO A 322 15.11 -2.96 -11.79
C PRO A 322 14.58 -1.58 -12.22
N ASN A 323 14.82 -1.17 -13.46
CA ASN A 323 14.15 0.01 -14.01
C ASN A 323 12.63 -0.12 -13.90
N ILE A 324 11.95 1.01 -13.72
CA ILE A 324 10.49 1.07 -13.67
C ILE A 324 9.93 0.55 -15.02
N PRO A 325 9.08 -0.48 -15.03
CA PRO A 325 8.43 -0.95 -16.24
C PRO A 325 7.16 -0.14 -16.54
N LEU A 326 6.76 -0.15 -17.81
CA LEU A 326 5.55 0.52 -18.29
C LEU A 326 4.29 0.04 -17.56
N GLY A 327 4.20 -1.26 -17.23
CA GLY A 327 3.09 -1.82 -16.46
C GLY A 327 2.87 -1.14 -15.11
N PHE A 328 3.96 -0.79 -14.40
CA PHE A 328 3.86 -0.07 -13.13
C PHE A 328 3.28 1.34 -13.31
N MET A 329 3.75 2.06 -14.33
CA MET A 329 3.28 3.42 -14.62
C MET A 329 1.85 3.49 -15.13
N THR A 330 1.40 2.47 -15.87
CA THR A 330 0.08 2.45 -16.53
C THR A 330 -0.99 1.76 -15.70
N GLY A 331 -0.60 0.93 -14.72
CA GLY A 331 -1.55 0.07 -13.99
C GLY A 331 -2.14 -1.06 -14.85
N ARG A 332 -1.54 -1.34 -16.01
CA ARG A 332 -2.04 -2.30 -17.00
C ARG A 332 -1.17 -3.56 -17.00
N ILE A 333 -1.82 -4.71 -16.81
CA ILE A 333 -1.14 -6.00 -16.72
C ILE A 333 -0.55 -6.43 -18.08
N GLU A 334 -1.17 -5.99 -19.17
CA GLU A 334 -0.69 -6.17 -20.54
C GLU A 334 0.64 -5.45 -20.83
N ASP A 335 0.96 -4.42 -20.04
CA ASP A 335 2.21 -3.67 -20.14
C ASP A 335 3.31 -4.21 -19.21
N ALA A 336 3.06 -5.33 -18.52
CA ALA A 336 4.02 -5.95 -17.61
C ALA A 336 5.31 -6.36 -18.32
N GLY A 337 6.45 -6.03 -17.71
CA GLY A 337 7.78 -6.33 -18.24
C GLY A 337 8.22 -5.49 -19.45
N ILE A 338 7.36 -4.61 -19.98
CA ILE A 338 7.74 -3.68 -21.04
C ILE A 338 8.59 -2.55 -20.42
N PRO A 339 9.82 -2.29 -20.90
CA PRO A 339 10.61 -1.17 -20.40
C PRO A 339 9.90 0.16 -20.67
N LEU A 340 9.98 1.10 -19.72
CA LEU A 340 9.56 2.47 -19.96
C LEU A 340 10.33 3.04 -21.17
N PRO A 341 9.63 3.68 -22.14
CA PRO A 341 10.32 4.39 -23.21
C PRO A 341 11.25 5.44 -22.59
N LEU A 342 12.53 5.40 -22.95
CA LEU A 342 13.47 6.44 -22.53
C LEU A 342 12.92 7.80 -23.01
N PRO A 343 13.04 8.87 -22.20
CA PRO A 343 12.73 10.20 -22.68
C PRO A 343 13.54 10.46 -23.96
N GLN A 344 12.90 11.02 -24.99
CA GLN A 344 13.63 11.43 -26.18
C GLN A 344 14.74 12.42 -25.77
N PRO A 345 15.92 12.37 -26.40
CA PRO A 345 17.00 13.29 -26.09
C PRO A 345 16.49 14.73 -26.14
N GLN A 346 16.56 15.43 -25.01
CA GLN A 346 16.33 16.87 -25.01
C GLN A 346 17.63 17.55 -25.41
N ILE A 347 17.55 18.40 -26.45
CA ILE A 347 18.67 19.27 -26.82
C ILE A 347 18.75 20.38 -25.75
N VAL A 348 19.67 20.23 -24.81
CA VAL A 348 20.03 21.31 -23.88
C VAL A 348 20.94 22.29 -24.62
N GLY A 349 20.89 23.58 -24.25
CA GLY A 349 21.37 24.77 -24.97
C GLY A 349 22.78 24.80 -25.58
N ASP A 350 23.58 23.73 -25.42
CA ASP A 350 24.91 23.55 -25.98
C ASP A 350 24.98 22.44 -27.05
N GLY A 351 23.84 21.84 -27.45
CA GLY A 351 23.80 20.80 -28.49
C GLY A 351 24.27 19.41 -28.06
N LYS A 352 24.42 19.16 -26.74
CA LYS A 352 24.74 17.83 -26.20
C LYS A 352 23.48 17.05 -25.90
N GLU A 353 23.32 15.88 -26.54
CA GLU A 353 22.36 14.86 -26.12
C GLU A 353 22.81 14.24 -24.79
N VAL A 354 21.92 14.24 -23.81
CA VAL A 354 22.09 13.45 -22.58
C VAL A 354 21.00 12.40 -22.58
N THR A 355 21.38 11.14 -22.80
CA THR A 355 20.50 9.99 -22.63
C THR A 355 20.67 9.46 -21.21
N PRO A 356 19.60 9.33 -20.40
CA PRO A 356 19.69 8.60 -19.14
C PRO A 356 20.13 7.16 -19.43
N VAL A 357 21.18 6.70 -18.75
CA VAL A 357 21.66 5.33 -18.90
C VAL A 357 20.68 4.40 -18.16
N PRO A 358 20.06 3.41 -18.82
CA PRO A 358 19.21 2.46 -18.13
C PRO A 358 20.03 1.65 -17.14
N VAL A 359 19.55 1.54 -15.89
CA VAL A 359 20.11 0.61 -14.90
C VAL A 359 19.51 -0.76 -15.20
N ILE A 360 20.18 -1.55 -16.03
CA ILE A 360 19.81 -2.95 -16.25
C ILE A 360 20.28 -3.71 -15.00
N ALA A 361 19.33 -4.15 -14.17
CA ALA A 361 19.57 -5.15 -13.14
C ALA A 361 19.36 -6.55 -13.73
#